data_AF-A0A075AZ24-F1
#
_entry.id   AF-A0A075AZ24-F1
#
_cell.length_a   1.000
_cell.length_b   1.000
_cell.length_c   1.000
_cell.angle_alpha   90.00
_cell.angle_beta   90.00
_cell.angle_gamma   90.00
#
_symmetry.space_group_name_H-M   'P 1'
#
loop_
_entity.id
_entity.type
_entity.pdbx_description
1 polymer ?
#
loop_
_entity_poly.entity_id
_entity_poly.type
_entity_poly.pdbx_seq_one_letter_code
_entity_poly.pdbx_strand_id
1 'polypeptide(L)'
;MSAIPRCVDGEFEVLEKLGHGSFGTVEKVRRLSDGKIFALKSTQNPYMSPLLLKWSYYSEIRGLDRLKFSSMFPKLICIFNEQDLTNIATLPTAYRFVMEYLPGQLLQSQYTKCLGENIGANFYDHLQECKKHLPDEEEMKSVIAQCLLALEDAEFAGLSLTDVKPENMMYNQGRITFFDLNGALHKSDLSLVKFMTPIRGPPEVLKTPIKIDHTKNALYSVGTILGSYYGIRSIKVDKMAHNDFHNVIYPLKVFPITMNMFELDNNLKGYEDFKKMTGSDVISDFISRLVTLEPEGRMSISETKKHQYFEGFDWDALIKRIGYVKPVNVKLEAKLWKNAPTLTTKAEALELLKSFESESGEKVLTKKQVRNE
;
A
#
# COMPACT_ATOMS: atom_id res chain seq x y z
N MET A 1 3.32 24.29 21.88
CA MET A 1 3.14 23.98 20.44
C MET A 1 4.30 23.08 20.05
N SER A 2 4.09 21.85 19.61
CA SER A 2 5.17 21.13 18.89
C SER A 2 4.84 21.27 17.41
N ALA A 3 5.33 22.33 16.77
CA ALA A 3 5.24 22.47 15.32
C ALA A 3 6.01 21.30 14.65
N ILE A 4 5.56 20.85 13.48
CA ILE A 4 6.37 19.96 12.63
C ILE A 4 7.72 20.67 12.39
N PRO A 5 8.86 20.01 12.61
CA PRO A 5 10.16 20.65 12.42
C PRO A 5 10.30 21.20 10.99
N ARG A 6 10.92 22.37 10.86
CA ARG A 6 11.22 22.97 9.55
C ARG A 6 12.65 22.64 9.14
N CYS A 7 12.82 22.18 7.90
CA CYS A 7 14.14 21.98 7.32
C CYS A 7 14.77 23.33 6.98
N VAL A 8 16.11 23.41 7.03
CA VAL A 8 16.85 24.57 6.52
C VAL A 8 17.30 24.29 5.08
N ASP A 9 17.08 25.25 4.16
CA ASP A 9 17.57 25.10 2.80
C ASP A 9 19.11 24.96 2.79
N GLY A 10 19.62 23.97 2.04
CA GLY A 10 21.04 23.65 1.99
C GLY A 10 21.56 22.78 3.16
N GLU A 11 20.71 22.34 4.09
CA GLU A 11 21.10 21.44 5.19
C GLU A 11 21.41 20.01 4.72
N PHE A 12 20.90 19.63 3.55
CA PHE A 12 20.97 18.27 3.02
C PHE A 12 21.69 18.22 1.67
N GLU A 13 22.66 17.31 1.57
CA GLU A 13 23.34 16.92 0.34
C GLU A 13 22.58 15.75 -0.31
N VAL A 14 22.21 15.87 -1.58
CA VAL A 14 21.62 14.75 -2.35
C VAL A 14 22.71 13.77 -2.75
N LEU A 15 22.51 12.49 -2.42
CA LEU A 15 23.47 11.42 -2.73
C LEU A 15 23.07 10.63 -3.97
N GLU A 16 21.83 10.15 -4.03
CA GLU A 16 21.33 9.31 -5.11
C GLU A 16 19.80 9.37 -5.20
N LYS A 17 19.26 9.12 -6.40
CA LYS A 17 17.82 8.95 -6.61
C LYS A 17 17.40 7.55 -6.20
N LEU A 18 16.44 7.44 -5.26
CA LEU A 18 15.92 6.16 -4.78
C LEU A 18 14.74 5.67 -5.62
N GLY A 19 13.91 6.59 -6.12
CA GLY A 19 12.72 6.21 -6.88
C GLY A 19 11.97 7.39 -7.49
N HIS A 20 11.03 7.04 -8.35
CA HIS A 20 10.03 7.95 -8.90
C HIS A 20 8.67 7.27 -8.79
N GLY A 21 7.73 7.92 -8.12
CA GLY A 21 6.34 7.48 -8.05
C GLY A 21 5.44 8.44 -8.84
N SER A 22 4.15 8.15 -8.89
CA SER A 22 3.19 8.98 -9.64
C SER A 22 3.19 10.44 -9.19
N PHE A 23 3.51 10.72 -7.91
CA PHE A 23 3.43 12.08 -7.36
C PHE A 23 4.76 12.83 -7.33
N GLY A 24 5.88 12.19 -7.65
CA GLY A 24 7.19 12.84 -7.62
C GLY A 24 8.37 11.92 -7.36
N THR A 25 9.42 12.45 -6.75
CA THR A 25 10.70 11.77 -6.60
C THR A 25 11.09 11.57 -5.14
N VAL A 26 11.82 10.49 -4.88
CA VAL A 26 12.46 10.24 -3.59
C VAL A 26 13.96 10.13 -3.80
N GLU A 27 14.71 10.88 -3.00
CA GLU A 27 16.16 10.98 -3.06
C GLU A 27 16.76 10.63 -1.71
N LYS A 28 17.88 9.92 -1.71
CA LYS A 28 18.67 9.69 -0.52
C LYS A 28 19.50 10.93 -0.27
N VAL A 29 19.45 11.44 0.95
CA VAL A 29 20.16 12.65 1.33
C VAL A 29 21.01 12.42 2.57
N ARG A 30 22.10 13.18 2.68
CA ARG A 30 22.93 13.27 3.87
C ARG A 30 22.75 14.62 4.51
N ARG A 31 22.42 14.65 5.80
CA ARG A 31 22.44 15.91 6.55
C ARG A 31 23.88 16.35 6.80
N LEU A 32 24.22 17.58 6.45
CA LEU A 32 25.59 18.10 6.53
C LEU A 32 26.10 18.24 7.97
N SER A 33 25.21 18.52 8.92
CA SER A 33 25.59 18.80 10.31
C SER A 33 26.08 17.56 11.07
N ASP A 34 25.57 16.37 10.76
CA ASP A 34 25.90 15.13 11.49
C ASP A 34 26.17 13.91 10.60
N GLY A 35 26.15 14.07 9.27
CA GLY A 35 26.42 13.00 8.32
C GLY A 35 25.35 11.91 8.25
N LYS A 36 24.23 12.05 8.95
CA LYS A 36 23.16 11.03 8.95
C LYS A 36 22.41 11.00 7.63
N ILE A 37 21.94 9.80 7.28
CA ILE A 37 21.23 9.51 6.04
C ILE A 37 19.72 9.57 6.24
N PHE A 38 19.03 10.19 5.29
CA PHE A 38 17.58 10.35 5.25
C PHE A 38 17.04 10.17 3.83
N ALA A 39 15.71 10.17 3.70
CA ALA A 39 15.02 10.23 2.42
C ALA A 39 14.31 11.59 2.28
N LEU A 40 14.57 12.30 1.19
CA LEU A 40 13.88 13.52 0.81
C LEU A 40 12.84 13.17 -0.26
N LYS A 41 11.57 13.50 -0.01
CA LYS A 41 10.50 13.38 -1.00
C LYS A 41 10.13 14.76 -1.53
N SER A 42 10.05 14.84 -2.86
CA SER A 42 9.60 16.03 -3.58
C SER A 42 8.33 15.68 -4.35
N THR A 43 7.21 16.28 -3.98
CA THR A 43 5.92 16.09 -4.63
C THR A 43 5.81 17.04 -5.82
N GLN A 44 6.27 16.54 -6.96
CA GLN A 44 6.33 17.26 -8.23
C GLN A 44 5.94 16.34 -9.37
N ASN A 45 4.81 16.60 -10.00
CA ASN A 45 4.47 16.00 -11.26
C ASN A 45 3.74 17.02 -12.15
N PRO A 46 4.31 17.45 -13.29
CA PRO A 46 3.69 18.44 -14.17
C PRO A 46 2.39 17.95 -14.81
N TYR A 47 2.13 16.64 -14.80
CA TYR A 47 0.90 16.03 -15.30
C TYR A 47 -0.22 15.98 -14.25
N MET A 48 0.06 16.37 -13.00
CA MET A 48 -0.92 16.35 -11.91
C MET A 48 -1.45 17.74 -11.58
N SER A 49 -2.73 17.82 -11.22
CA SER A 49 -3.30 19.10 -10.77
C SER A 49 -2.63 19.63 -9.48
N PRO A 50 -2.47 20.96 -9.32
CA PRO A 50 -1.92 21.54 -8.08
C PRO A 50 -2.68 21.15 -6.82
N LEU A 51 -4.01 20.99 -6.91
CA LEU A 51 -4.85 20.54 -5.81
C LEU A 51 -4.49 19.12 -5.37
N LEU A 52 -4.29 18.22 -6.33
CA LEU A 52 -3.93 16.84 -6.07
C LEU A 52 -2.52 16.70 -5.47
N LEU A 53 -1.54 17.43 -6.01
CA LEU A 53 -0.18 17.47 -5.45
C LEU A 53 -0.19 17.98 -4.01
N LYS A 54 -0.93 19.06 -3.75
CA LYS A 54 -1.11 19.61 -2.41
C LYS A 54 -1.74 18.58 -1.47
N TRP A 55 -2.83 17.94 -1.88
CA TRP A 55 -3.51 16.95 -1.06
C TRP A 55 -2.60 15.75 -0.75
N SER A 56 -1.92 15.20 -1.75
CA SER A 56 -0.98 14.09 -1.61
C SER A 56 0.12 14.39 -0.58
N TYR A 57 0.74 15.57 -0.68
CA TYR A 57 1.76 16.03 0.26
C TYR A 57 1.23 16.13 1.71
N TYR A 58 0.08 16.78 1.89
CA TYR A 58 -0.50 16.99 3.22
C TYR A 58 -1.02 15.70 3.86
N SER A 59 -1.62 14.82 3.06
CA SER A 59 -2.05 13.48 3.50
C SER A 59 -0.86 12.66 3.99
N GLU A 60 0.25 12.70 3.28
CA GLU A 60 1.44 11.94 3.65
C GLU A 60 2.09 12.45 4.94
N ILE A 61 2.31 13.77 5.06
CA ILE A 61 2.84 14.39 6.29
C ILE A 61 1.91 14.13 7.48
N ARG A 62 0.59 14.15 7.27
CA ARG A 62 -0.41 13.76 8.27
C ARG A 62 -0.28 12.32 8.70
N GLY A 63 -0.13 11.41 7.74
CA GLY A 63 0.15 10.01 7.99
C GLY A 63 1.37 9.84 8.89
N LEU A 64 2.50 10.41 8.47
CA LEU A 64 3.80 10.25 9.15
C LEU A 64 3.83 10.85 10.56
N ASP A 65 3.25 12.03 10.79
CA ASP A 65 3.21 12.63 12.12
C ASP A 65 2.26 11.88 13.06
N ARG A 66 1.10 11.42 12.57
CA ARG A 66 0.17 10.64 13.39
C ARG A 66 0.72 9.26 13.73
N LEU A 67 1.50 8.66 12.83
CA LEU A 67 2.14 7.36 13.00
C LEU A 67 3.56 7.45 13.57
N LYS A 68 3.99 8.62 14.05
CA LYS A 68 5.34 8.80 14.63
C LYS A 68 5.62 7.93 15.85
N PHE A 69 4.59 7.35 16.49
CA PHE A 69 4.77 6.37 17.54
C PHE A 69 5.11 4.98 17.00
N SER A 70 4.65 4.64 15.79
CA SER A 70 4.72 3.30 15.22
C SER A 70 6.09 3.02 14.61
N SER A 71 6.63 1.83 14.87
CA SER A 71 7.85 1.35 14.20
C SER A 71 7.58 0.80 12.79
N MET A 72 6.32 0.70 12.37
CA MET A 72 5.92 0.17 11.07
C MET A 72 5.94 1.21 9.95
N PHE A 73 6.19 2.48 10.28
CA PHE A 73 6.21 3.62 9.35
C PHE A 73 7.43 4.51 9.61
N PRO A 74 8.00 5.17 8.58
CA PRO A 74 9.14 6.06 8.74
C PRO A 74 8.77 7.28 9.59
N LYS A 75 9.76 7.83 10.30
CA LYS A 75 9.58 9.10 11.02
C LYS A 75 9.69 10.29 10.09
N LEU A 76 8.77 11.25 10.22
CA LEU A 76 8.94 12.58 9.63
C LEU A 76 10.04 13.32 10.38
N ILE A 77 11.05 13.80 9.65
CA ILE A 77 12.19 14.54 10.21
C ILE A 77 11.90 16.04 10.18
N CYS A 78 11.58 16.57 9.01
CA CYS A 78 11.24 17.98 8.84
C CYS A 78 10.53 18.24 7.51
N ILE A 79 9.90 19.41 7.39
CA ILE A 79 9.25 19.88 6.15
C ILE A 79 9.90 21.19 5.68
N PHE A 80 9.99 21.40 4.37
CA PHE A 80 10.44 22.68 3.83
C PHE A 80 9.30 23.71 3.84
N ASN A 81 9.64 25.00 3.71
CA ASN A 81 8.62 26.04 3.54
C ASN A 81 8.01 25.95 2.15
N GLU A 82 6.71 26.19 2.06
CA GLU A 82 6.05 26.39 0.77
C GLU A 82 6.67 27.62 0.12
N GLN A 83 7.30 27.43 -1.04
CA GLN A 83 7.68 28.55 -1.90
C GLN A 83 6.42 29.10 -2.56
N ASP A 84 6.44 30.39 -2.93
CA ASP A 84 5.28 31.12 -3.45
C ASP A 84 4.51 30.30 -4.52
N LEU A 85 3.32 29.84 -4.14
CA LEU A 85 2.48 28.93 -4.94
C LEU A 85 1.86 29.61 -6.17
N THR A 86 2.06 30.93 -6.32
CA THR A 86 1.56 31.71 -7.46
C THR A 86 2.38 31.48 -8.74
N ASN A 87 3.61 30.95 -8.63
CA ASN A 87 4.45 30.65 -9.77
C ASN A 87 4.47 29.14 -10.07
N ILE A 88 3.92 28.76 -11.21
CA ILE A 88 3.85 27.37 -11.67
C ILE A 88 5.24 26.74 -11.79
N ALA A 89 6.28 27.53 -12.07
CA ALA A 89 7.65 27.04 -12.16
C ALA A 89 8.26 26.63 -10.81
N THR A 90 7.74 27.16 -9.69
CA THR A 90 8.21 26.84 -8.32
C THR A 90 7.30 25.87 -7.58
N LEU A 91 6.13 25.52 -8.13
CA LEU A 91 5.28 24.43 -7.63
C LEU A 91 6.02 23.09 -7.46
N PRO A 92 6.90 22.66 -8.39
CA PRO A 92 7.68 21.41 -8.23
C PRO A 92 8.54 21.39 -6.96
N THR A 93 9.01 22.55 -6.51
CA THR A 93 9.89 22.68 -5.34
C THR A 93 9.16 23.06 -4.05
N ALA A 94 7.85 23.33 -4.10
CA ALA A 94 7.07 23.80 -2.95
C ALA A 94 6.71 22.70 -1.94
N TYR A 95 6.54 21.46 -2.39
CA TYR A 95 6.10 20.34 -1.55
C TYR A 95 7.24 19.36 -1.32
N ARG A 96 8.07 19.64 -0.32
CA ARG A 96 9.24 18.82 0.03
C ARG A 96 9.29 18.53 1.52
N PHE A 97 9.67 17.31 1.86
CA PHE A 97 9.90 16.92 3.24
C PHE A 97 10.98 15.84 3.35
N VAL A 98 11.57 15.74 4.53
CA VAL A 98 12.58 14.74 4.88
C VAL A 98 11.97 13.75 5.86
N MET A 99 12.16 12.46 5.59
CA MET A 99 11.77 11.36 6.44
C MET A 99 12.95 10.41 6.68
N GLU A 100 12.79 9.50 7.62
CA GLU A 100 13.73 8.41 7.86
C GLU A 100 14.03 7.64 6.56
N TYR A 101 15.31 7.36 6.31
CA TYR A 101 15.71 6.48 5.22
C TYR A 101 15.41 5.03 5.60
N LEU A 102 14.66 4.33 4.75
CA LEU A 102 14.34 2.92 4.93
C LEU A 102 15.37 2.06 4.20
N PRO A 103 16.16 1.22 4.92
CA PRO A 103 17.08 0.30 4.28
C PRO A 103 16.35 -0.90 3.66
N GLY A 104 17.07 -1.68 2.86
CA GLY A 104 16.57 -2.91 2.24
C GLY A 104 16.09 -2.70 0.81
N GLN A 105 15.08 -3.46 0.40
CA GLN A 105 14.51 -3.44 -0.95
C GLN A 105 12.98 -3.45 -0.86
N LEU A 106 12.30 -3.11 -1.95
CA LEU A 106 10.84 -3.22 -2.00
C LEU A 106 10.42 -4.67 -1.72
N LEU A 107 9.34 -4.87 -0.97
CA LEU A 107 8.74 -6.19 -0.81
C LEU A 107 8.33 -6.74 -2.19
N GLN A 108 7.86 -5.87 -3.09
CA GLN A 108 7.61 -6.23 -4.48
C GLN A 108 8.83 -6.87 -5.17
N SER A 109 10.06 -6.46 -4.84
CA SER A 109 11.28 -7.05 -5.42
C SER A 109 11.47 -8.53 -5.05
N GLN A 110 10.86 -9.01 -3.96
CA GLN A 110 10.81 -10.46 -3.67
C GLN A 110 10.00 -11.21 -4.74
N TYR A 111 8.98 -10.56 -5.30
CA TYR A 111 8.08 -11.14 -6.31
C TYR A 111 8.51 -10.80 -7.75
N THR A 112 9.04 -9.60 -8.02
CA THR A 112 9.37 -9.14 -9.38
C THR A 112 10.51 -9.91 -10.01
N LYS A 113 11.37 -10.57 -9.23
CA LYS A 113 12.30 -11.56 -9.77
C LYS A 113 11.61 -12.71 -10.52
N CYS A 114 10.29 -12.90 -10.34
CA CYS A 114 9.46 -13.86 -11.08
C CYS A 114 8.79 -13.25 -12.31
N LEU A 115 8.79 -11.91 -12.43
CA LEU A 115 7.94 -11.13 -13.34
C LEU A 115 8.77 -10.29 -14.32
N GLY A 116 10.10 -10.50 -14.38
CA GLY A 116 11.02 -9.66 -15.14
C GLY A 116 10.81 -9.74 -16.65
N GLU A 117 11.11 -8.65 -17.36
CA GLU A 117 10.85 -8.45 -18.80
C GLU A 117 11.77 -9.26 -19.73
N ASN A 118 12.82 -9.90 -19.20
CA ASN A 118 13.75 -10.74 -19.95
C ASN A 118 13.55 -12.22 -19.62
N ILE A 119 12.33 -12.72 -19.82
CA ILE A 119 12.08 -14.15 -19.90
C ILE A 119 12.62 -14.63 -21.26
N GLY A 120 13.94 -14.77 -21.34
CA GLY A 120 14.59 -15.43 -22.48
C GLY A 120 14.21 -16.92 -22.55
N ALA A 121 14.82 -17.64 -23.48
CA ALA A 121 14.49 -19.03 -23.85
C ALA A 121 14.45 -20.08 -22.71
N ASN A 122 14.81 -19.75 -21.46
CA ASN A 122 14.74 -20.65 -20.30
C ASN A 122 13.87 -20.12 -19.13
N PHE A 123 12.58 -19.91 -19.40
CA PHE A 123 11.57 -19.60 -18.37
C PHE A 123 11.55 -20.60 -17.20
N TYR A 124 11.80 -21.88 -17.48
CA TYR A 124 11.87 -22.94 -16.48
C TYR A 124 12.90 -22.62 -15.40
N ASP A 125 14.12 -22.26 -15.82
CA ASP A 125 15.20 -21.87 -14.92
C ASP A 125 14.87 -20.56 -14.18
N HIS A 126 14.24 -19.60 -14.86
CA HIS A 126 13.84 -18.33 -14.26
C HIS A 126 12.80 -18.51 -13.13
N LEU A 127 11.76 -19.30 -13.36
CA LEU A 127 10.72 -19.53 -12.36
C LEU A 127 11.24 -20.38 -11.19
N GLN A 128 12.08 -21.38 -11.47
CA GLN A 128 12.77 -22.14 -10.41
C GLN A 128 13.69 -21.26 -9.58
N GLU A 129 14.45 -20.36 -10.23
CA GLU A 129 15.30 -19.39 -9.54
C GLU A 129 14.47 -18.40 -8.74
N CYS A 130 13.35 -17.91 -9.27
CA CYS A 130 12.51 -16.98 -8.53
C CYS A 130 11.90 -17.62 -7.28
N LYS A 131 11.44 -18.88 -7.33
CA LYS A 131 10.89 -19.55 -6.16
C LYS A 131 11.89 -19.65 -5.01
N LYS A 132 13.20 -19.60 -5.27
CA LYS A 132 14.25 -19.53 -4.24
C LYS A 132 14.32 -18.17 -3.53
N HIS A 133 13.77 -17.12 -4.15
CA HIS A 133 13.76 -15.75 -3.61
C HIS A 133 12.44 -15.36 -2.97
N LEU A 134 11.36 -16.13 -3.21
CA LEU A 134 10.13 -15.94 -2.45
C LEU A 134 10.38 -16.23 -0.97
N PRO A 135 9.74 -15.48 -0.05
CA PRO A 135 9.70 -15.86 1.35
C PRO A 135 9.22 -17.30 1.50
N ASP A 136 9.74 -18.03 2.49
CA ASP A 136 9.11 -19.28 2.88
C ASP A 136 7.75 -19.01 3.55
N GLU A 137 7.01 -20.06 3.89
CA GLU A 137 5.66 -19.92 4.44
C GLU A 137 5.64 -19.28 5.82
N GLU A 138 6.65 -19.50 6.65
CA GLU A 138 6.74 -18.90 7.99
C GLU A 138 7.10 -17.42 7.90
N GLU A 139 8.02 -17.07 7.00
CA GLU A 139 8.37 -15.69 6.73
C GLU A 139 7.20 -14.94 6.06
N MET A 140 6.47 -15.56 5.12
CA MET A 140 5.28 -14.96 4.53
C MET A 140 4.17 -14.78 5.58
N LYS A 141 3.95 -15.77 6.46
CA LYS A 141 3.03 -15.65 7.60
C LYS A 141 3.45 -14.49 8.51
N SER A 142 4.75 -14.31 8.74
CA SER A 142 5.26 -13.14 9.46
C SER A 142 5.04 -11.83 8.72
N VAL A 143 5.19 -11.77 7.40
CA VAL A 143 4.87 -10.57 6.60
C VAL A 143 3.39 -10.21 6.74
N ILE A 144 2.48 -11.18 6.64
CA ILE A 144 1.04 -10.94 6.84
C ILE A 144 0.77 -10.47 8.27
N ALA A 145 1.37 -11.09 9.29
CA ALA A 145 1.24 -10.64 10.67
C ALA A 145 1.71 -9.19 10.87
N GLN A 146 2.81 -8.80 10.24
CA GLN A 146 3.31 -7.41 10.27
C GLN A 146 2.39 -6.43 9.55
N CYS A 147 1.76 -6.84 8.43
CA CYS A 147 0.72 -6.03 7.80
C CYS A 147 -0.42 -5.76 8.80
N LEU A 148 -0.87 -6.76 9.55
CA LEU A 148 -1.93 -6.59 10.55
C LEU A 148 -1.52 -5.63 11.67
N LEU A 149 -0.28 -5.69 12.16
CA LEU A 149 0.24 -4.72 13.14
C LEU A 149 0.26 -3.29 12.59
N ALA A 150 0.66 -3.10 11.33
CA ALA A 150 0.65 -1.79 10.69
C ALA A 150 -0.77 -1.23 10.51
N LEU A 151 -1.75 -2.09 10.21
CA LEU A 151 -3.16 -1.72 10.13
C LEU A 151 -3.75 -1.37 11.50
N GLU A 152 -3.38 -2.09 12.57
CA GLU A 152 -3.78 -1.75 13.94
C GLU A 152 -3.23 -0.36 14.34
N ASP A 153 -1.97 -0.06 14.00
CA ASP A 153 -1.38 1.25 14.28
C ASP A 153 -2.07 2.38 13.48
N ALA A 154 -2.39 2.13 12.21
CA ALA A 154 -3.16 3.07 11.38
C ALA A 154 -4.54 3.34 11.99
N GLU A 155 -5.28 2.29 12.34
CA GLU A 155 -6.60 2.40 12.96
C GLU A 155 -6.53 3.15 14.31
N PHE A 156 -5.55 2.82 15.15
CA PHE A 156 -5.29 3.53 16.41
C PHE A 156 -5.03 5.02 16.15
N ALA A 157 -4.26 5.34 15.11
CA ALA A 157 -4.00 6.71 14.68
C ALA A 157 -5.24 7.40 14.05
N GLY A 158 -6.38 6.72 13.88
CA GLY A 158 -7.56 7.24 13.19
C GLY A 158 -7.36 7.43 11.70
N LEU A 159 -6.44 6.65 11.12
CA LEU A 159 -6.12 6.60 9.70
C LEU A 159 -6.58 5.28 9.10
N SER A 160 -6.84 5.29 7.80
CA SER A 160 -6.96 4.08 7.00
C SER A 160 -5.97 4.11 5.86
N LEU A 161 -5.26 3.00 5.67
CA LEU A 161 -4.36 2.82 4.54
C LEU A 161 -5.18 2.40 3.32
N THR A 162 -5.04 3.11 2.21
CA THR A 162 -5.89 2.90 1.03
C THR A 162 -5.18 2.20 -0.13
N ASP A 163 -3.85 2.14 -0.09
CA ASP A 163 -3.01 1.57 -1.16
C ASP A 163 -1.99 0.58 -0.58
N VAL A 164 -2.50 -0.43 0.14
CA VAL A 164 -1.69 -1.52 0.72
C VAL A 164 -1.22 -2.44 -0.40
N LYS A 165 0.08 -2.42 -0.70
CA LYS A 165 0.68 -3.23 -1.75
C LYS A 165 2.19 -3.42 -1.55
N PRO A 166 2.80 -4.48 -2.09
CA PRO A 166 4.24 -4.75 -1.90
C PRO A 166 5.17 -3.64 -2.42
N GLU A 167 4.70 -2.81 -3.35
CA GLU A 167 5.41 -1.64 -3.88
C GLU A 167 5.54 -0.50 -2.86
N ASN A 168 4.65 -0.47 -1.85
CA ASN A 168 4.61 0.53 -0.78
C ASN A 168 5.16 -0.03 0.55
N MET A 169 5.95 -1.11 0.48
CA MET A 169 6.56 -1.76 1.65
C MET A 169 8.05 -1.99 1.40
N MET A 170 8.90 -1.54 2.32
CA MET A 170 10.31 -1.88 2.35
C MET A 170 10.51 -3.15 3.17
N TYR A 171 11.25 -4.11 2.63
CA TYR A 171 11.65 -5.35 3.28
C TYR A 171 13.14 -5.32 3.61
N ASN A 172 13.47 -5.55 4.88
CA ASN A 172 14.85 -5.65 5.36
C ASN A 172 14.95 -6.72 6.46
N GLN A 173 15.65 -7.83 6.17
CA GLN A 173 15.95 -8.90 7.14
C GLN A 173 14.72 -9.38 7.93
N GLY A 174 13.61 -9.60 7.23
CA GLY A 174 12.36 -10.08 7.80
C GLY A 174 11.48 -9.06 8.50
N ARG A 175 11.85 -7.78 8.43
CA ARG A 175 11.00 -6.66 8.81
C ARG A 175 10.42 -5.98 7.58
N ILE A 176 9.13 -5.69 7.60
CA ILE A 176 8.49 -4.76 6.66
C ILE A 176 8.28 -3.40 7.28
N THR A 177 8.43 -2.33 6.49
CA THR A 177 8.08 -0.96 6.86
C THR A 177 7.26 -0.35 5.73
N PHE A 178 6.06 0.13 6.05
CA PHE A 178 5.17 0.79 5.11
C PHE A 178 5.67 2.20 4.82
N PHE A 179 5.55 2.61 3.56
CA PHE A 179 5.80 3.98 3.13
C PHE A 179 4.78 4.38 2.06
N ASP A 180 4.83 5.64 1.60
CA ASP A 180 3.86 6.22 0.67
C ASP A 180 2.44 6.34 1.26
N LEU A 181 2.27 7.32 2.15
CA LEU A 181 1.00 7.63 2.83
C LEU A 181 0.21 8.74 2.13
N ASN A 182 0.53 9.05 0.87
CA ASN A 182 -0.14 10.06 0.05
C ASN A 182 -1.65 9.84 -0.06
N GLY A 183 -2.10 8.58 -0.06
CA GLY A 183 -3.51 8.19 -0.10
C GLY A 183 -4.21 8.06 1.24
N ALA A 184 -3.48 8.14 2.36
CA ALA A 184 -4.01 7.80 3.67
C ALA A 184 -5.15 8.74 4.09
N LEU A 185 -6.30 8.16 4.42
CA LEU A 185 -7.48 8.89 4.83
C LEU A 185 -7.56 8.95 6.34
N HIS A 186 -7.83 10.15 6.87
CA HIS A 186 -8.19 10.29 8.27
C HIS A 186 -9.70 10.06 8.43
N LYS A 187 -10.13 9.54 9.58
CA LYS A 187 -11.56 9.27 9.88
C LYS A 187 -12.50 10.48 9.73
N SER A 188 -11.98 11.70 9.67
CA SER A 188 -12.75 12.92 9.42
C SER A 188 -12.84 13.32 7.95
N ASP A 189 -12.05 12.71 7.08
CA ASP A 189 -12.14 12.92 5.64
C ASP A 189 -13.41 12.24 5.11
N LEU A 190 -14.07 12.84 4.14
CA LEU A 190 -15.18 12.19 3.45
C LEU A 190 -14.65 10.96 2.70
N SER A 191 -15.31 9.82 2.89
CA SER A 191 -15.02 8.52 2.24
C SER A 191 -15.40 8.51 0.73
N LEU A 192 -15.20 9.62 0.04
CA LEU A 192 -15.60 9.85 -1.36
C LEU A 192 -14.43 9.70 -2.33
N VAL A 193 -13.19 9.71 -1.83
CA VAL A 193 -11.99 9.69 -2.67
C VAL A 193 -11.48 8.27 -2.83
N LYS A 194 -11.34 7.85 -4.09
CA LYS A 194 -10.79 6.57 -4.48
C LYS A 194 -9.28 6.74 -4.64
N PHE A 195 -8.51 6.36 -3.63
CA PHE A 195 -7.06 6.33 -3.72
C PHE A 195 -6.57 4.89 -3.55
N MET A 196 -6.43 4.19 -4.67
CA MET A 196 -5.96 2.81 -4.66
C MET A 196 -5.40 2.42 -6.02
N THR A 197 -4.50 1.45 -6.03
CA THR A 197 -4.16 0.74 -7.25
C THR A 197 -5.34 -0.19 -7.61
N PRO A 198 -6.03 0.00 -8.75
CA PRO A 198 -7.28 -0.72 -9.07
C PRO A 198 -7.19 -2.24 -8.91
N ILE A 199 -6.02 -2.79 -9.24
CA ILE A 199 -5.70 -4.23 -9.21
C ILE A 199 -5.61 -4.83 -7.80
N ARG A 200 -5.49 -4.00 -6.75
CA ARG A 200 -5.35 -4.43 -5.33
C ARG A 200 -6.53 -4.01 -4.47
N GLY A 201 -7.45 -3.23 -5.04
CA GLY A 201 -8.61 -2.70 -4.35
C GLY A 201 -9.81 -3.64 -4.44
N PRO A 202 -10.67 -3.64 -3.42
CA PRO A 202 -11.88 -4.44 -3.48
C PRO A 202 -12.93 -3.84 -4.45
N PRO A 203 -13.82 -4.68 -5.02
CA PRO A 203 -14.82 -4.31 -6.03
C PRO A 203 -15.65 -3.07 -5.70
N GLU A 204 -16.06 -2.97 -4.44
CA GLU A 204 -17.00 -1.97 -3.95
C GLU A 204 -16.43 -0.57 -4.04
N VAL A 205 -15.10 -0.42 -3.98
CA VAL A 205 -14.44 0.88 -4.19
C VAL A 205 -14.49 1.26 -5.67
N LEU A 206 -14.44 0.29 -6.58
CA LEU A 206 -14.63 0.54 -8.00
C LEU A 206 -16.11 0.87 -8.32
N LYS A 207 -17.05 0.18 -7.68
CA LYS A 207 -18.50 0.26 -7.97
C LYS A 207 -19.24 1.38 -7.25
N THR A 208 -18.92 1.70 -6.00
CA THR A 208 -19.73 2.58 -5.15
C THR A 208 -18.91 3.75 -4.57
N PRO A 209 -19.38 5.00 -4.71
CA PRO A 209 -18.63 6.16 -4.24
C PRO A 209 -18.93 6.57 -2.78
N ILE A 210 -19.68 5.78 -1.98
CA ILE A 210 -20.18 6.24 -0.66
C ILE A 210 -20.12 5.12 0.39
N LYS A 211 -19.58 5.43 1.59
CA LYS A 211 -19.43 4.56 2.78
C LYS A 211 -18.47 3.38 2.61
N ILE A 212 -17.23 3.70 2.27
CA ILE A 212 -16.17 2.70 2.17
C ILE A 212 -15.58 2.45 3.58
N ASP A 213 -15.57 1.20 4.03
CA ASP A 213 -14.78 0.77 5.19
C ASP A 213 -13.32 0.55 4.73
N HIS A 214 -12.52 1.61 4.85
CA HIS A 214 -11.15 1.59 4.36
C HIS A 214 -10.23 0.63 5.15
N THR A 215 -10.55 0.29 6.40
CA THR A 215 -9.79 -0.72 7.15
C THR A 215 -10.04 -2.11 6.56
N LYS A 216 -11.30 -2.43 6.25
CA LYS A 216 -11.63 -3.68 5.55
C LYS A 216 -11.07 -3.73 4.13
N ASN A 217 -10.94 -2.59 3.44
CA ASN A 217 -10.26 -2.57 2.14
C ASN A 217 -8.79 -2.92 2.24
N ALA A 218 -8.09 -2.39 3.25
CA ALA A 218 -6.70 -2.72 3.48
C ALA A 218 -6.52 -4.23 3.71
N LEU A 219 -7.44 -4.87 4.43
CA LEU A 219 -7.45 -6.33 4.63
C LEU A 219 -7.70 -7.10 3.33
N TYR A 220 -8.56 -6.60 2.44
CA TYR A 220 -8.70 -7.17 1.10
C TYR A 220 -7.37 -7.18 0.36
N SER A 221 -6.67 -6.04 0.35
CA SER A 221 -5.36 -5.94 -0.28
C SER A 221 -4.33 -6.88 0.35
N VAL A 222 -4.33 -7.06 1.68
CA VAL A 222 -3.51 -8.09 2.36
C VAL A 222 -3.84 -9.50 1.84
N GLY A 223 -5.13 -9.82 1.66
CA GLY A 223 -5.58 -11.06 1.04
C GLY A 223 -5.04 -11.23 -0.38
N THR A 224 -5.04 -10.18 -1.21
CA THR A 224 -4.47 -10.23 -2.58
C THR A 224 -2.97 -10.48 -2.59
N ILE A 225 -2.22 -9.96 -1.60
CA ILE A 225 -0.78 -10.20 -1.47
C ILE A 225 -0.53 -11.69 -1.20
N LEU A 226 -1.26 -12.26 -0.22
CA LEU A 226 -1.12 -13.67 0.12
C LEU A 226 -1.59 -14.60 -1.01
N GLY A 227 -2.70 -14.26 -1.67
CA GLY A 227 -3.19 -14.96 -2.85
C GLY A 227 -2.18 -14.98 -3.99
N SER A 228 -1.53 -13.83 -4.26
CA SER A 228 -0.48 -13.73 -5.28
C SER A 228 0.73 -14.61 -4.94
N TYR A 229 1.14 -14.66 -3.66
CA TYR A 229 2.22 -15.53 -3.19
C TYR A 229 1.93 -17.01 -3.47
N TYR A 230 0.76 -17.52 -3.05
CA TYR A 230 0.38 -18.91 -3.30
C TYR A 230 0.17 -19.20 -4.79
N GLY A 231 -0.36 -18.24 -5.54
CA GLY A 231 -0.45 -18.31 -7.00
C GLY A 231 0.89 -18.65 -7.64
N ILE A 232 1.92 -17.86 -7.37
CA ILE A 232 3.28 -18.10 -7.90
C ILE A 232 3.86 -19.44 -7.40
N ARG A 233 3.69 -19.75 -6.10
CA ARG A 233 4.24 -20.98 -5.49
C ARG A 233 3.63 -22.25 -6.11
N SER A 234 2.35 -22.21 -6.47
CA SER A 234 1.58 -23.33 -7.03
C SER A 234 1.98 -23.75 -8.45
N ILE A 235 2.65 -22.87 -9.21
CA ILE A 235 2.96 -23.13 -10.62
C ILE A 235 3.87 -24.38 -10.75
N LYS A 236 3.38 -25.43 -11.41
CA LYS A 236 4.16 -26.65 -11.67
C LYS A 236 4.91 -26.52 -12.99
N VAL A 237 6.18 -26.15 -12.87
CA VAL A 237 7.07 -25.82 -13.97
C VAL A 237 7.18 -26.98 -14.98
N ASP A 238 7.26 -28.22 -14.50
CA ASP A 238 7.43 -29.45 -15.29
C ASP A 238 6.21 -29.85 -16.15
N LYS A 239 5.05 -29.20 -15.99
CA LYS A 239 3.79 -29.59 -16.64
C LYS A 239 3.17 -28.49 -17.52
N MET A 240 3.88 -27.39 -17.78
CA MET A 240 3.33 -26.26 -18.53
C MET A 240 3.77 -26.26 -19.99
N ALA A 241 2.81 -26.19 -20.92
CA ALA A 241 3.14 -25.94 -22.32
C ALA A 241 3.62 -24.48 -22.49
N HIS A 242 4.53 -24.24 -23.44
CA HIS A 242 5.08 -22.91 -23.71
C HIS A 242 4.01 -21.86 -24.11
N ASN A 243 2.85 -22.27 -24.61
CA ASN A 243 1.74 -21.36 -24.94
C ASN A 243 0.82 -21.04 -23.73
N ASP A 244 0.83 -21.88 -22.69
CA ASP A 244 0.14 -21.59 -21.42
C ASP A 244 0.92 -20.56 -20.58
N PHE A 245 2.14 -20.23 -21.01
CA PHE A 245 3.05 -19.22 -20.46
C PHE A 245 2.38 -17.88 -20.17
N HIS A 246 1.79 -17.26 -21.20
CA HIS A 246 1.09 -16.00 -21.04
C HIS A 246 -0.12 -16.21 -20.14
N ASN A 247 -0.88 -17.30 -20.29
CA ASN A 247 -2.07 -17.56 -19.48
C ASN A 247 -1.81 -18.06 -18.05
N VAL A 248 -0.57 -18.16 -17.58
CA VAL A 248 -0.24 -18.45 -16.16
C VAL A 248 0.50 -17.28 -15.53
N ILE A 249 1.41 -16.63 -16.26
CA ILE A 249 2.07 -15.40 -15.79
C ILE A 249 1.15 -14.17 -15.92
N TYR A 250 0.33 -14.08 -16.97
CA TYR A 250 -0.58 -12.94 -17.17
C TYR A 250 -1.81 -12.94 -16.25
N PRO A 251 -2.42 -14.06 -15.83
CA PRO A 251 -3.33 -14.05 -14.69
C PRO A 251 -2.65 -13.62 -13.40
N LEU A 252 -1.32 -13.74 -13.32
CA LEU A 252 -0.49 -13.23 -12.21
C LEU A 252 0.01 -11.79 -12.44
N LYS A 253 -0.29 -11.16 -13.59
CA LYS A 253 -0.39 -9.69 -13.71
C LYS A 253 -1.69 -9.24 -13.03
N VAL A 254 -1.80 -9.47 -11.73
CA VAL A 254 -2.57 -8.71 -10.73
C VAL A 254 -4.09 -8.46 -10.97
N PHE A 255 -4.67 -8.85 -12.10
CA PHE A 255 -6.03 -8.45 -12.52
C PHE A 255 -7.00 -9.64 -12.59
N PRO A 256 -6.60 -10.82 -13.09
CA PRO A 256 -7.51 -11.97 -13.13
C PRO A 256 -7.57 -12.75 -11.82
N ILE A 257 -6.61 -12.64 -10.90
CA ILE A 257 -6.80 -13.19 -9.54
C ILE A 257 -7.82 -12.36 -8.79
N THR A 258 -7.78 -11.03 -8.86
CA THR A 258 -8.84 -10.20 -8.27
C THR A 258 -10.17 -10.48 -8.97
N MET A 259 -10.26 -10.47 -10.30
CA MET A 259 -11.55 -10.75 -10.97
C MET A 259 -12.04 -12.21 -10.83
N ASN A 260 -11.16 -13.22 -10.82
CA ASN A 260 -11.56 -14.61 -10.53
C ASN A 260 -11.84 -14.83 -9.04
N MET A 261 -11.25 -14.02 -8.14
CA MET A 261 -11.68 -13.93 -6.73
C MET A 261 -13.06 -13.30 -6.60
N PHE A 262 -13.44 -12.37 -7.48
CA PHE A 262 -14.83 -11.89 -7.55
C PHE A 262 -15.78 -12.99 -8.02
N GLU A 263 -15.29 -13.96 -8.79
CA GLU A 263 -16.07 -15.14 -9.18
C GLU A 263 -16.09 -16.25 -8.12
N LEU A 264 -15.21 -16.26 -7.11
CA LEU A 264 -15.19 -17.29 -6.06
C LEU A 264 -16.52 -17.41 -5.31
N ASP A 265 -17.19 -16.28 -5.05
CA ASP A 265 -18.47 -16.24 -4.33
C ASP A 265 -19.62 -16.85 -5.16
N ASN A 266 -19.46 -16.94 -6.49
CA ASN A 266 -20.49 -17.40 -7.42
C ASN A 266 -20.09 -18.64 -8.24
N ASN A 267 -18.86 -19.15 -8.08
CA ASN A 267 -18.29 -20.22 -8.92
C ASN A 267 -17.54 -21.25 -8.06
N LEU A 268 -18.24 -22.32 -7.68
CA LEU A 268 -17.67 -23.49 -6.97
C LEU A 268 -16.40 -24.04 -7.65
N LYS A 269 -16.34 -24.02 -8.98
CA LYS A 269 -15.15 -24.48 -9.71
C LYS A 269 -13.94 -23.57 -9.48
N GLY A 270 -14.16 -22.26 -9.47
CA GLY A 270 -13.11 -21.28 -9.14
C GLY A 270 -12.57 -21.49 -7.73
N TYR A 271 -13.45 -21.79 -6.77
CA TYR A 271 -13.05 -22.07 -5.39
C TYR A 271 -12.27 -23.38 -5.24
N GLU A 272 -12.69 -24.44 -5.93
CA GLU A 272 -11.94 -25.70 -5.95
C GLU A 272 -10.57 -25.57 -6.63
N ASP A 273 -10.46 -24.79 -7.71
CA ASP A 273 -9.18 -24.53 -8.36
C ASP A 273 -8.27 -23.66 -7.48
N PHE A 274 -8.84 -22.69 -6.75
CA PHE A 274 -8.13 -21.91 -5.73
C PHE A 274 -7.64 -22.77 -4.55
N LYS A 275 -8.46 -23.71 -4.08
CA LYS A 275 -8.05 -24.69 -3.05
C LYS A 275 -6.88 -25.56 -3.49
N LYS A 276 -6.91 -26.04 -4.75
CA LYS A 276 -5.78 -26.79 -5.31
C LYS A 276 -4.51 -25.93 -5.41
N MET A 277 -4.65 -24.64 -5.68
CA MET A 277 -3.54 -23.68 -5.80
C MET A 277 -2.82 -23.51 -4.45
N THR A 278 -3.55 -23.30 -3.37
CA THR A 278 -2.96 -23.13 -2.03
C THR A 278 -2.46 -24.45 -1.44
N GLY A 279 -3.07 -25.58 -1.82
CA GLY A 279 -2.77 -26.90 -1.27
C GLY A 279 -3.21 -27.08 0.19
N SER A 280 -4.03 -26.18 0.73
CA SER A 280 -4.49 -26.20 2.12
C SER A 280 -5.86 -25.55 2.27
N ASP A 281 -6.78 -26.25 2.92
CA ASP A 281 -8.11 -25.71 3.25
C ASP A 281 -8.00 -24.50 4.18
N VAL A 282 -7.09 -24.53 5.16
CA VAL A 282 -6.88 -23.43 6.12
C VAL A 282 -6.42 -22.16 5.41
N ILE A 283 -5.46 -22.28 4.48
CA ILE A 283 -4.94 -21.15 3.72
C ILE A 283 -6.01 -20.61 2.76
N SER A 284 -6.75 -21.52 2.11
CA SER A 284 -7.82 -21.14 1.18
C SER A 284 -8.92 -20.36 1.89
N ASP A 285 -9.40 -20.88 3.02
CA ASP A 285 -10.43 -20.24 3.84
C ASP A 285 -9.95 -18.86 4.33
N PHE A 286 -8.71 -18.79 4.82
CA PHE A 286 -8.14 -17.54 5.29
C PHE A 286 -8.13 -16.45 4.22
N ILE A 287 -7.64 -16.78 3.01
CA ILE A 287 -7.57 -15.82 1.91
C ILE A 287 -8.99 -15.47 1.42
N SER A 288 -9.89 -16.45 1.25
CA SER A 288 -11.26 -16.16 0.77
C SER A 288 -12.04 -15.25 1.71
N ARG A 289 -11.80 -15.35 3.02
CA ARG A 289 -12.43 -14.48 4.03
C ARG A 289 -11.80 -13.08 4.11
N LEU A 290 -10.55 -12.91 3.65
CA LEU A 290 -9.92 -11.60 3.49
C LEU A 290 -10.38 -10.91 2.21
N VAL A 291 -10.59 -11.66 1.13
CA VAL A 291 -11.02 -11.13 -0.16
C VAL A 291 -12.53 -11.20 -0.40
N THR A 292 -13.33 -11.38 0.64
CA THR A 292 -14.80 -11.31 0.57
C THR A 292 -15.23 -9.97 -0.01
N LEU A 293 -16.12 -9.99 -1.00
CA LEU A 293 -16.51 -8.79 -1.76
C LEU A 293 -17.31 -7.84 -0.89
N GLU A 294 -18.33 -8.35 -0.21
CA GLU A 294 -19.15 -7.54 0.70
C GLU A 294 -18.34 -7.16 1.94
N PRO A 295 -18.09 -5.86 2.20
CA PRO A 295 -17.32 -5.42 3.35
C PRO A 295 -17.85 -5.99 4.66
N GLU A 296 -19.17 -6.08 4.83
CA GLU A 296 -19.81 -6.58 6.05
C GLU A 296 -19.40 -8.03 6.35
N GLY A 297 -19.24 -8.86 5.33
CA GLY A 297 -18.82 -10.27 5.45
C GLY A 297 -17.31 -10.46 5.58
N ARG A 298 -16.51 -9.44 5.22
CA ARG A 298 -15.05 -9.50 5.31
C ARG A 298 -14.58 -9.43 6.76
N MET A 299 -13.58 -10.25 7.09
CA MET A 299 -12.99 -10.29 8.43
C MET A 299 -12.48 -8.92 8.88
N SER A 300 -12.61 -8.65 10.19
CA SER A 300 -11.89 -7.60 10.91
C SER A 300 -10.46 -8.04 11.26
N ILE A 301 -9.60 -7.09 11.62
CA ILE A 301 -8.21 -7.38 12.02
C ILE A 301 -8.16 -8.38 13.20
N SER A 302 -9.04 -8.20 14.19
CA SER A 302 -9.17 -9.10 15.35
C SER A 302 -9.54 -10.52 14.95
N GLU A 303 -10.48 -10.69 14.02
CA GLU A 303 -10.86 -12.01 13.49
C GLU A 303 -9.72 -12.63 12.67
N THR A 304 -9.04 -11.82 11.85
CA THR A 304 -7.89 -12.27 11.06
C THR A 304 -6.78 -12.83 11.95
N LYS A 305 -6.44 -12.17 13.05
CA LYS A 305 -5.39 -12.62 14.00
C LYS A 305 -5.76 -13.90 14.75
N LYS A 306 -7.06 -14.20 14.90
CA LYS A 306 -7.58 -15.41 15.56
C LYS A 306 -7.81 -16.57 14.60
N HIS A 307 -7.60 -16.36 13.30
CA HIS A 307 -7.81 -17.39 12.30
C HIS A 307 -6.85 -18.57 12.49
N GLN A 308 -7.28 -19.78 12.09
CA GLN A 308 -6.46 -21.00 12.13
C GLN A 308 -5.15 -20.88 11.34
N TYR A 309 -5.07 -19.96 10.38
CA TYR A 309 -3.83 -19.64 9.66
C TYR A 309 -2.69 -19.19 10.59
N PHE A 310 -3.03 -18.58 11.72
CA PHE A 310 -2.09 -18.18 12.78
C PHE A 310 -2.08 -19.15 13.98
N GLU A 311 -2.63 -20.35 13.84
CA GLU A 311 -2.53 -21.38 14.88
C GLU A 311 -1.06 -21.68 15.17
N GLY A 312 -0.67 -21.59 16.46
CA GLY A 312 0.71 -21.76 16.89
C GLY A 312 1.67 -20.60 16.55
N PHE A 313 1.18 -19.50 15.95
CA PHE A 313 2.04 -18.35 15.62
C PHE A 313 2.42 -17.55 16.87
N ASP A 314 3.73 -17.41 17.12
CA ASP A 314 4.26 -16.66 18.26
C ASP A 314 4.33 -15.15 17.96
N TRP A 315 3.25 -14.45 18.28
CA TRP A 315 3.14 -13.00 18.14
C TRP A 315 4.16 -12.23 19.00
N ASP A 316 4.50 -12.73 20.19
CA ASP A 316 5.43 -12.05 21.09
C ASP A 316 6.86 -12.17 20.59
N ALA A 317 7.24 -13.33 20.04
CA ALA A 317 8.50 -13.50 19.35
C ALA A 317 8.62 -12.58 18.12
N LEU A 318 7.55 -12.45 17.32
CA LEU A 318 7.52 -11.49 16.22
C LEU A 318 7.76 -10.06 16.73
N ILE A 319 6.95 -9.62 17.70
CA ILE A 319 7.01 -8.26 18.26
C ILE A 319 8.43 -7.95 18.76
N LYS A 320 9.04 -8.88 19.49
CA LYS A 320 10.42 -8.75 19.97
C LYS A 320 11.42 -8.70 18.82
N ARG A 321 11.30 -9.58 17.82
CA ARG A 321 12.19 -9.66 16.66
C ARG A 321 12.22 -8.35 15.87
N ILE A 322 11.05 -7.76 15.63
CA ILE A 322 10.95 -6.51 14.85
C ILE A 322 11.01 -5.25 15.71
N GLY A 323 11.17 -5.37 17.04
CA GLY A 323 11.18 -4.23 17.96
C GLY A 323 9.90 -3.40 17.92
N TYR A 324 8.76 -4.06 17.70
CA TYR A 324 7.45 -3.41 17.66
C TYR A 324 7.02 -3.02 19.06
N VAL A 325 6.46 -1.82 19.21
CA VAL A 325 5.95 -1.32 20.48
C VAL A 325 4.47 -1.02 20.31
N LYS A 326 3.63 -1.75 21.04
CA LYS A 326 2.18 -1.50 21.05
C LYS A 326 1.91 -0.06 21.50
N PRO A 327 1.01 0.69 20.83
CA PRO A 327 0.67 2.05 21.21
C PRO A 327 -0.17 2.07 22.48
N VAL A 328 0.49 2.02 23.64
CA VAL A 328 -0.18 2.16 24.95
C VAL A 328 0.02 3.59 25.45
N ASN A 329 -1.06 4.27 25.85
CA ASN A 329 -1.05 5.63 26.42
C ASN A 329 -0.50 6.73 25.49
N VAL A 330 -0.44 6.51 24.18
CA VAL A 330 -0.05 7.54 23.21
C VAL A 330 -1.16 8.58 23.09
N LYS A 331 -0.89 9.82 23.54
CA LYS A 331 -1.80 10.95 23.28
C LYS A 331 -1.62 11.44 21.85
N LEU A 332 -2.59 11.13 21.00
CA LEU A 332 -2.65 11.67 19.65
C LEU A 332 -3.07 13.16 19.71
N GLU A 333 -2.10 14.07 19.66
CA GLU A 333 -2.41 15.50 19.63
C GLU A 333 -3.07 15.89 18.30
N ALA A 334 -4.26 16.48 18.35
CA ALA A 334 -5.03 16.92 17.18
C ALA A 334 -4.59 18.27 16.59
N LYS A 335 -3.45 18.82 17.03
CA LYS A 335 -3.23 20.28 17.01
C LYS A 335 -2.69 20.86 15.69
N LEU A 336 -2.12 20.05 14.80
CA LEU A 336 -1.41 20.54 13.60
C LEU A 336 -2.23 20.57 12.31
N TRP A 337 -3.43 19.98 12.30
CA TRP A 337 -4.14 19.64 11.05
C TRP A 337 -5.27 20.58 10.67
N LYS A 338 -5.51 21.67 11.42
CA LYS A 338 -6.59 22.63 11.11
C LYS A 338 -6.45 23.30 9.73
N ASN A 339 -5.24 23.31 9.16
CA ASN A 339 -4.94 23.96 7.87
C ASN A 339 -4.56 22.98 6.76
N ALA A 340 -4.43 21.67 7.06
CA ALA A 340 -4.27 20.69 6.00
C ALA A 340 -5.60 20.57 5.25
N PRO A 341 -5.61 20.43 3.91
CA PRO A 341 -6.84 20.20 3.16
C PRO A 341 -7.46 18.88 3.63
N THR A 342 -8.39 18.96 4.56
CA THR A 342 -9.27 17.86 4.91
C THR A 342 -10.39 17.85 3.89
N LEU A 343 -10.75 16.67 3.39
CA LEU A 343 -11.85 16.51 2.44
C LEU A 343 -13.18 16.58 3.18
N THR A 344 -13.43 17.70 3.86
CA THR A 344 -14.61 17.90 4.72
C THR A 344 -15.81 18.34 3.92
N THR A 345 -15.63 18.86 2.71
CA THR A 345 -16.73 19.23 1.83
C THR A 345 -16.85 18.29 0.63
N LYS A 346 -18.09 18.04 0.23
CA LYS A 346 -18.39 17.23 -0.96
C LYS A 346 -17.85 17.86 -2.25
N ALA A 347 -17.74 19.19 -2.30
CA ALA A 347 -17.23 19.90 -3.47
C ALA A 347 -15.74 19.63 -3.67
N GLU A 348 -14.92 19.81 -2.63
CA GLU A 348 -13.47 19.54 -2.66
C GLU A 348 -13.20 18.06 -2.97
N ALA A 349 -13.96 17.15 -2.37
CA ALA A 349 -13.83 15.71 -2.64
C ALA A 349 -14.17 15.35 -4.09
N LEU A 350 -15.19 15.97 -4.68
CA LEU A 350 -15.56 15.76 -6.08
C LEU A 350 -14.56 16.41 -7.05
N GLU A 351 -13.98 17.55 -6.69
CA GLU A 351 -12.93 18.19 -7.49
C GLU A 351 -11.67 17.35 -7.52
N LEU A 352 -11.22 16.86 -6.36
CA LEU A 352 -10.09 15.96 -6.26
C LEU A 352 -10.33 14.65 -7.04
N LEU A 353 -11.54 14.07 -6.94
CA LEU A 353 -11.92 12.88 -7.70
C LEU A 353 -11.82 13.10 -9.21
N LYS A 354 -12.31 14.25 -9.71
CA LYS A 354 -12.21 14.59 -11.14
C LYS A 354 -10.76 14.70 -11.62
N SER A 355 -9.87 15.25 -10.78
CA SER A 355 -8.45 15.32 -11.10
C SER A 355 -7.88 13.91 -11.28
N PHE A 356 -8.18 12.98 -10.39
CA PHE A 356 -7.78 11.57 -10.53
C PHE A 356 -8.29 10.92 -11.81
N GLU A 357 -9.58 11.06 -12.13
CA GLU A 357 -10.20 10.45 -13.32
C GLU A 357 -9.61 10.98 -14.63
N SER A 358 -9.27 12.27 -14.67
CA SER A 358 -8.64 12.88 -15.84
C SER A 358 -7.23 12.36 -16.10
N GLU A 359 -6.54 11.92 -15.05
CA GLU A 359 -5.14 11.49 -15.08
C GLU A 359 -5.00 9.96 -15.24
N SER A 360 -5.94 9.16 -14.74
CA SER A 360 -5.92 7.69 -14.87
C SER A 360 -6.41 7.19 -16.23
N GLY A 361 -7.08 8.04 -17.02
CA GLY A 361 -7.75 7.64 -18.26
C GLY A 361 -9.01 6.78 -18.06
N GLU A 362 -9.38 6.48 -16.81
CA GLU A 362 -10.57 5.71 -16.47
C GLU A 362 -11.75 6.64 -16.16
N LYS A 363 -12.72 6.71 -17.07
CA LYS A 363 -14.00 7.38 -16.82
C LYS A 363 -14.83 6.54 -15.85
N VAL A 364 -15.20 7.08 -14.69
CA VAL A 364 -16.25 6.47 -13.86
C VAL A 364 -17.62 6.68 -14.52
N LEU A 365 -18.39 5.60 -14.62
CA LEU A 365 -19.79 5.60 -15.05
C LEU A 365 -20.57 6.64 -14.23
N THR A 366 -21.00 7.72 -14.89
CA THR A 366 -21.75 8.78 -14.21
C THR A 366 -23.13 8.27 -13.76
N LYS A 367 -23.69 8.92 -12.73
CA LYS A 367 -25.01 8.68 -12.08
C LYS A 367 -26.19 8.24 -12.97
N LYS A 368 -26.12 8.44 -14.28
CA LYS A 368 -27.18 8.09 -15.24
C LYS A 368 -27.30 6.57 -15.50
N GLN A 369 -26.28 5.77 -15.19
CA GLN A 369 -26.30 4.32 -15.41
C GLN A 369 -26.77 3.48 -14.21
N VAL A 370 -26.95 4.06 -13.02
CA VAL A 370 -27.39 3.35 -11.79
C VAL A 370 -28.93 3.40 -11.61
N ARG A 371 -29.69 3.77 -12.64
CA ARG A 371 -31.17 3.75 -12.59
C ARG A 371 -31.81 2.71 -13.48
N ASN A 372 -31.04 1.99 -14.28
CA ASN A 372 -31.54 0.96 -15.18
C ASN A 372 -30.73 -0.33 -14.99
N GLU A 373 -30.83 -0.91 -13.81
CA GLU A 373 -30.58 -2.30 -13.39
C GLU A 373 -30.95 -2.37 -11.90
#